data_AF-A0AAD9IIS9-F1
#
_entry.id   AF-A0AAD9IIS9-F1
#
_cell.length_a   1.000
_cell.length_b   1.000
_cell.length_c   1.000
_cell.angle_alpha   90.00
_cell.angle_beta   90.00
_cell.angle_gamma   90.00
#
_symmetry.space_group_name_H-M   'P 1'
#
loop_
_entity.id
_entity.type
_entity.pdbx_description
1 polymer ?
#
loop_
_entity_poly.entity_id
_entity_poly.type
_entity_poly.pdbx_seq_one_letter_code
_entity_poly.pdbx_strand_id
1 'polypeptide(L)'
;MSKPGPKKDNALDIAKLIDKVGTLKGYDQLLNLVLDETIEYLRDPEDPMRTTEQTRPLGLVVCRGTSVTLVAPSLGSEEIANPFLGGDDA
;
A
#
# COMPACT_ATOMS: atom_id res chain seq x y z
N MET A 1 -3.23 32.12 -10.25
CA MET A 1 -3.83 31.07 -9.41
C MET A 1 -2.69 30.17 -8.94
N SER A 2 -2.36 30.24 -7.65
CA SER A 2 -1.23 29.50 -7.07
C SER A 2 -1.55 28.01 -7.03
N LYS A 3 -0.70 27.16 -7.62
CA LYS A 3 -0.84 25.70 -7.48
C LYS A 3 -0.68 25.34 -6.00
N PRO A 4 -1.56 24.52 -5.41
CA PRO A 4 -1.39 24.09 -4.03
C PRO A 4 -0.08 23.33 -3.90
N GLY A 5 0.74 23.72 -2.93
CA GLY A 5 2.02 23.04 -2.64
C GLY A 5 1.79 21.60 -2.18
N PRO A 6 2.84 20.76 -2.20
CA PRO A 6 2.74 19.38 -1.77
C PRO A 6 2.27 19.35 -0.30
N LYS A 7 1.09 18.76 -0.06
CA LYS A 7 0.57 18.57 1.29
C LYS A 7 1.51 17.64 2.04
N LYS A 8 2.04 18.12 3.16
CA LYS A 8 2.77 17.29 4.13
C LYS A 8 1.71 16.55 4.93
N ASP A 9 1.34 15.36 4.46
CA ASP A 9 0.38 14.53 5.17
C ASP A 9 0.98 14.05 6.50
N ASN A 10 0.18 14.09 7.56
CA ASN A 10 0.61 13.61 8.86
C ASN A 10 0.81 12.08 8.81
N ALA A 11 1.78 11.55 9.56
CA ALA A 11 2.08 10.11 9.58
C ALA A 11 0.85 9.21 9.91
N LEU A 12 -0.17 9.77 10.58
CA LEU A 12 -1.42 9.10 10.88
C LEU A 12 -2.32 8.89 9.65
N ASP A 13 -2.30 9.81 8.68
CA ASP A 13 -3.07 9.66 7.44
C ASP A 13 -2.46 8.61 6.50
N ILE A 14 -1.14 8.43 6.56
CA ILE A 14 -0.39 7.42 5.81
C ILE A 14 -0.60 6.00 6.40
N ALA A 15 -1.10 5.89 7.63
CA ALA A 15 -1.27 4.63 8.35
C ALA A 15 -2.66 3.98 8.20
N LYS A 16 -3.59 4.62 7.49
CA LYS A 16 -4.87 3.99 7.11
C LYS A 16 -4.56 2.84 6.15
N LEU A 17 -5.41 1.82 6.06
CA LEU A 17 -5.22 0.65 5.18
C LEU A 17 -4.77 1.12 3.80
N ILE A 18 -3.48 1.01 3.49
CA ILE A 18 -2.89 1.60 2.28
C ILE A 18 -1.90 0.57 1.76
N ASP A 19 -2.10 0.15 0.52
CA ASP A 19 -1.18 -0.73 -0.17
C ASP A 19 0.10 0.04 -0.51
N LYS A 20 1.20 -0.43 0.05
CA LYS A 20 2.54 0.11 -0.20
C LYS A 20 3.43 -1.02 -0.68
N VAL A 21 4.20 -0.75 -1.71
CA VAL A 21 5.22 -1.66 -2.24
C VAL A 21 6.56 -0.95 -2.16
N GLY A 22 7.57 -1.63 -1.65
CA GLY A 22 8.92 -1.09 -1.51
C GLY A 22 9.92 -2.18 -1.19
N THR A 23 11.20 -1.85 -1.31
CA THR A 23 12.29 -2.78 -1.00
C THR A 23 12.52 -2.80 0.52
N LEU A 24 12.30 -3.95 1.16
CA LEU A 24 12.56 -4.11 2.59
C LEU A 24 14.07 -4.01 2.88
N LYS A 25 14.46 -2.98 3.64
CA LYS A 25 15.86 -2.74 4.06
C LYS A 25 16.14 -3.19 5.49
N GLY A 26 15.11 -3.25 6.33
CA GLY A 26 15.26 -3.66 7.73
C GLY A 26 13.93 -3.74 8.46
N TYR A 27 13.94 -4.43 9.59
CA TYR A 27 12.80 -4.53 10.48
C TYR A 27 13.25 -4.77 11.93
N ASP A 28 12.34 -4.58 12.88
CA ASP A 28 12.55 -4.93 14.29
C ASP A 28 11.51 -5.93 14.81
N GLN A 29 11.62 -6.32 16.09
CA GLN A 29 10.72 -7.27 16.73
C GLN A 29 9.28 -6.76 16.90
N LEU A 30 9.08 -5.45 16.80
CA LEU A 30 7.76 -4.82 16.89
C LEU A 30 7.14 -4.63 15.49
N LEU A 31 7.76 -5.20 14.45
CA LEU A 31 7.36 -5.09 13.05
C LEU A 31 7.39 -3.66 12.52
N ASN A 32 8.22 -2.79 13.08
CA ASN A 32 8.55 -1.55 12.38
C ASN A 32 9.40 -1.90 11.16
N LEU A 33 9.01 -1.42 9.98
CA LEU A 33 9.65 -1.76 8.70
C LEU A 33 10.34 -0.54 8.12
N VAL A 34 11.52 -0.73 7.56
CA VAL A 34 12.21 0.26 6.74
C VAL A 34 12.08 -0.17 5.28
N LEU A 35 11.35 0.60 4.49
CA LEU A 35 11.14 0.35 3.06
C LEU A 35 11.80 1.47 2.25
N ASP A 36 12.54 1.09 1.21
CA ASP A 36 13.16 2.00 0.26
C ASP A 36 12.45 1.95 -1.09
N GLU A 37 12.58 3.01 -1.88
CA GLU A 37 11.92 3.17 -3.19
C GLU A 37 10.40 2.91 -3.10
N THR A 38 9.79 3.30 -1.97
CA THR A 38 8.41 2.95 -1.66
C THR A 38 7.44 3.70 -2.57
N ILE A 39 6.49 2.97 -3.13
CA ILE A 39 5.33 3.49 -3.84
C ILE A 39 4.07 3.19 -3.03
N GLU A 40 3.15 4.13 -3.02
CA GLU A 40 1.85 4.05 -2.37
C GLU A 40 0.75 4.02 -3.43
N TYR A 41 -0.17 3.06 -3.33
CA TYR A 41 -1.38 3.03 -4.15
C TYR A 41 -2.49 3.83 -3.47
N LEU A 42 -3.00 4.83 -4.17
CA LEU A 42 -4.05 5.70 -3.65
C LEU A 42 -5.39 4.99 -3.71
N ARG A 43 -6.24 5.25 -2.72
CA ARG A 43 -7.61 4.73 -2.66
C ARG A 43 -8.60 5.72 -3.23
N ASP A 44 -9.75 5.19 -3.62
CA ASP A 44 -10.86 6.00 -4.07
C ASP A 44 -11.39 6.88 -2.90
N PRO A 45 -11.52 8.21 -3.08
CA PRO A 45 -12.09 9.08 -2.06
C PRO A 45 -13.55 8.73 -1.70
N GLU A 46 -14.29 8.12 -2.63
CA GLU A 46 -15.70 7.75 -2.47
C GLU A 46 -15.85 6.32 -1.94
N ASP A 47 -14.88 5.43 -2.22
CA ASP A 47 -14.85 4.05 -1.72
C ASP A 47 -13.46 3.68 -1.15
N PRO A 48 -13.28 3.82 0.18
CA PRO A 48 -12.01 3.50 0.84
C PRO A 48 -11.62 2.02 0.81
N MET A 49 -12.47 1.11 0.33
CA MET A 49 -12.10 -0.31 0.15
C MET A 49 -11.51 -0.58 -1.24
N ARG A 50 -11.67 0.36 -2.17
CA ARG A 50 -11.17 0.23 -3.53
C ARG A 50 -9.81 0.91 -3.69
N THR A 51 -8.79 0.10 -3.92
CA THR A 51 -7.47 0.58 -4.35
C THR A 51 -7.55 1.02 -5.82
N THR A 52 -6.94 2.15 -6.17
CA THR A 52 -6.86 2.64 -7.55
C THR A 52 -5.46 2.37 -8.12
N GLU A 53 -5.31 2.47 -9.43
CA GLU A 53 -3.99 2.37 -10.08
C GLU A 53 -3.13 3.64 -9.90
N GLN A 54 -3.67 4.70 -9.29
CA GLN A 54 -2.90 5.91 -9.05
C GLN A 54 -1.87 5.67 -7.96
N THR A 55 -0.61 5.98 -8.28
CA THR A 55 0.51 5.79 -7.36
C THR A 55 1.15 7.11 -6.94
N ARG A 56 1.70 7.12 -5.73
CA ARG A 56 2.51 8.21 -5.18
C ARG A 56 3.87 7.67 -4.73
N PRO A 57 5.00 8.23 -5.22
CA PRO A 57 6.32 7.88 -4.71
C PRO A 57 6.54 8.49 -3.32
N LEU A 58 7.03 7.68 -2.39
CA LEU A 58 7.39 8.10 -1.02
C LEU A 58 8.89 8.01 -0.76
N GLY A 59 9.63 7.16 -1.49
CA GLY A 59 11.07 6.96 -1.29
C GLY A 59 11.36 6.11 -0.05
N LEU A 60 12.26 6.58 0.81
CA LEU A 60 12.61 5.90 2.06
C LEU A 60 11.58 6.20 3.15
N VAL A 61 10.90 5.17 3.65
CA VAL A 61 9.87 5.28 4.68
C VAL A 61 10.10 4.32 5.84
N VAL A 62 9.58 4.70 7.01
CA VAL A 62 9.47 3.83 8.17
C VAL A 62 7.99 3.55 8.43
N CYS A 63 7.58 2.29 8.29
CA CYS A 63 6.25 1.83 8.64
C CYS A 63 6.22 1.43 10.12
N ARG A 64 5.25 1.97 10.87
CA ARG A 64 5.06 1.63 12.28
C ARG A 64 4.33 0.29 12.39
N GLY A 65 4.90 -0.68 13.09
CA GLY A 65 4.39 -2.06 13.14
C GLY A 65 2.98 -2.21 13.68
N THR A 66 2.55 -1.32 14.59
CA THR A 66 1.16 -1.28 15.10
C THR A 66 0.11 -0.99 14.04
N SER A 67 0.51 -0.48 12.87
CA SER A 67 -0.36 -0.16 11.74
C SER A 67 -0.20 -1.14 10.58
N VAL A 68 0.73 -2.08 10.68
CA VAL A 68 0.94 -3.12 9.66
C VAL A 68 -0.07 -4.23 9.89
N THR A 69 -0.87 -4.52 8.86
CA THR A 69 -1.88 -5.60 8.91
C THR A 69 -1.43 -6.84 8.16
N LEU A 70 -0.80 -6.66 6.99
CA LEU A 70 -0.33 -7.73 6.13
C LEU A 70 1.03 -7.34 5.54
N VAL A 71 1.93 -8.31 5.42
CA VAL A 71 3.18 -8.21 4.66
C VAL A 71 3.25 -9.43 3.76
N ALA A 72 3.46 -9.20 2.47
CA ALA A 72 3.60 -10.25 1.46
C ALA A 72 4.72 -9.89 0.48
N PRO A 73 5.42 -10.89 -0.09
CA PRO A 73 6.36 -10.65 -1.17
C PRO A 73 5.62 -10.16 -2.41
N SER A 74 6.17 -9.17 -3.11
CA SER A 74 5.65 -8.69 -4.39
C SER A 74 5.95 -9.66 -5.54
N LEU A 75 7.04 -10.43 -5.43
CA LEU A 75 7.42 -11.40 -6.46
C LEU A 75 6.56 -12.67 -6.33
N GLY A 76 5.82 -12.99 -7.39
CA GLY A 76 4.95 -14.17 -7.45
C GLY A 76 3.52 -13.93 -7.01
N SER A 77 3.17 -12.70 -6.60
CA SER A 77 1.78 -12.28 -6.43
C SER A 77 1.27 -11.67 -7.72
N GLU A 78 0.15 -12.17 -8.23
CA GLU A 78 -0.56 -11.56 -9.34
C GLU A 78 -2.05 -11.44 -9.01
N GLU A 79 -2.69 -10.41 -9.55
CA GLU A 79 -4.13 -10.30 -9.49
C GLU A 79 -4.74 -11.32 -10.46
N ILE A 80 -5.68 -12.12 -9.95
CA ILE A 80 -6.38 -13.14 -10.74
C ILE A 80 -7.86 -12.82 -10.80
N ALA A 81 -8.49 -13.24 -11.90
CA ALA A 81 -9.93 -13.27 -11.98
C ALA A 81 -10.51 -14.24 -10.94
N ASN A 82 -11.77 -14.04 -10.55
CA ASN A 82 -12.45 -14.93 -9.61
C ASN A 82 -12.40 -16.39 -10.13
N PRO A 83 -11.72 -17.32 -9.42
CA PRO A 83 -11.48 -18.68 -9.92
C PRO A 83 -12.73 -19.58 -9.88
N PHE A 84 -13.82 -19.12 -9.28
CA PHE A 84 -15.05 -19.90 -9.11
C PHE A 84 -16.12 -19.64 -10.18
N LEU A 85 -15.89 -18.69 -11.10
CA LEU A 85 -16.86 -18.36 -12.15
C LEU A 85 -16.95 -19.41 -13.29
N GLY A 86 -16.09 -20.43 -13.29
CA GLY A 86 -16.00 -21.45 -14.34
C GLY A 86 -16.50 -22.84 -13.95
N GLY A 87 -17.33 -22.96 -12.90
CA GLY A 87 -17.73 -24.24 -12.30
C GLY A 87 -19.19 -24.66 -12.45
N ASP A 88 -19.93 -24.15 -13.43
CA ASP A 88 -21.35 -24.50 -13.68
C ASP A 88 -21.53 -25.63 -14.73
N ASP A 89 -20.60 -26.57 -14.80
CA ASP A 89 -20.76 -27.83 -15.55
C ASP A 89 -20.59 -29.04 -14.60
N ALA A 90 -21.59 -29.28 -13.75
CA ALA A 90 -21.83 -30.56 -13.08
C ALA A 90 -23.32 -30.74 -12.71
#